data_AF-Q39T12-F1
#
_entry.id   AF-Q39T12-F1
#
_cell.length_a   1.000
_cell.length_b   1.000
_cell.length_c   1.000
_cell.angle_alpha   90.00
_cell.angle_beta   90.00
_cell.angle_gamma   90.00
#
_symmetry.space_group_name_H-M   'P 1'
#
loop_
_entity.id
_entity.type
_entity.pdbx_description
1 polymer ?
#
loop_
_entity_poly.entity_id
_entity_poly.type
_entity_poly.pdbx_seq_one_letter_code
_entity_poly.pdbx_strand_id
1 'polypeptide(L)' 'MLYFVKEKTIHTFPVSKRCTVQREKEQLRDTIPTDVEQCPYCMHSWPGEKE' A
#
# COMPACT_ATOMS: atom_id res chain seq x y z
N MET A 1 -10.91 -1.27 -0.96
CA MET A 1 -9.53 -0.75 -0.94
C MET A 1 -8.74 -1.59 -1.92
N LEU A 2 -8.05 -0.98 -2.88
CA LEU A 2 -7.20 -1.72 -3.82
C LEU A 2 -5.77 -1.74 -3.29
N TYR A 3 -5.03 -2.75 -3.66
CA TYR A 3 -3.63 -2.91 -3.29
C TYR A 3 -2.77 -3.10 -4.53
N PHE A 4 -1.49 -2.78 -4.42
CA PHE A 4 -0.50 -3.14 -5.43
C PHE A 4 0.79 -3.54 -4.74
N VAL A 5 1.58 -4.37 -5.42
CA VAL A 5 2.86 -4.82 -4.91
C VAL A 5 3.96 -4.13 -5.70
N LYS A 6 4.83 -3.40 -5.01
CA LYS A 6 6.04 -2.81 -5.58
C LYS A 6 7.22 -3.30 -4.76
N GLU A 7 8.26 -3.80 -5.42
CA GLU A 7 9.49 -4.27 -4.74
C GLU A 7 9.21 -5.28 -3.61
N LYS A 8 8.31 -6.25 -3.85
CA LYS A 8 7.82 -7.23 -2.86
C LYS A 8 7.10 -6.65 -1.64
N THR A 9 6.77 -5.37 -1.64
CA THR A 9 5.99 -4.72 -0.59
C THR A 9 4.59 -4.40 -1.10
N ILE A 10 3.55 -4.70 -0.30
CA ILE A 10 2.17 -4.32 -0.58
C ILE A 10 1.87 -2.90 -0.10
N HIS A 11 1.21 -2.15 -0.97
CA HIS A 11 0.77 -0.78 -0.76
C HIS A 11 -0.72 -0.65 -1.05
N THR A 12 -1.39 0.28 -0.37
CA THR A 12 -2.79 0.64 -0.61
C THR A 12 -2.89 1.61 -1.78
N PHE A 13 -4.00 1.56 -2.50
CA PHE A 13 -4.37 2.51 -3.53
C PHE A 13 -5.71 3.18 -3.20
N PRO A 14 -5.77 4.53 -3.10
CA PRO A 14 -4.66 5.48 -3.21
C PRO A 14 -3.63 5.31 -2.07
N VAL A 15 -2.38 5.66 -2.33
CA VAL A 15 -1.30 5.55 -1.34
C VAL A 15 -1.53 6.56 -0.21
N SER A 16 -1.23 6.17 1.03
CA SER A 16 -1.26 7.08 2.17
C SER A 16 -0.32 8.27 1.93
N LYS A 17 -0.67 9.45 2.44
CA LYS A 17 0.11 10.71 2.27
C LYS A 17 1.57 10.58 2.73
N ARG A 18 1.84 9.64 3.64
CA ARG A 18 3.19 9.35 4.19
C ARG A 18 3.99 8.39 3.32
N CYS A 19 3.34 7.63 2.45
CA CYS A 19 4.01 6.71 1.55
C CYS A 19 4.48 7.46 0.31
N THR A 20 5.79 7.50 0.09
CA THR A 20 6.40 8.12 -1.09
C THR A 20 6.37 7.22 -2.32
N VAL A 21 5.77 6.02 -2.21
CA VAL A 21 5.70 5.07 -3.31
C VAL A 21 4.86 5.66 -4.43
N GLN A 22 5.42 5.72 -5.62
CA GLN A 22 4.68 6.06 -6.82
C GLN A 22 4.33 4.78 -7.54
N ARG A 23 3.03 4.55 -7.72
CA ARG A 23 2.53 3.49 -8.60
C ARG A 23 2.82 3.89 -10.04
N GLU A 24 3.50 3.04 -10.77
CA GLU A 24 3.83 3.30 -12.18
C GLU A 24 2.96 2.45 -13.09
N LYS A 25 3.09 1.12 -12.99
CA LYS A 25 2.38 0.15 -13.84
C LYS A 25 1.96 -1.11 -13.09
N GLU A 26 2.09 -1.11 -11.77
CA GLU A 26 1.75 -2.26 -10.94
C GLU A 26 0.25 -2.58 -11.04
N GLN A 27 -0.02 -3.89 -11.09
CA GLN A 27 -1.38 -4.40 -11.16
C GLN A 27 -2.08 -4.16 -9.83
N LEU A 28 -3.23 -3.47 -9.89
CA LEU A 28 -4.12 -3.33 -8.75
C LEU A 28 -4.81 -4.67 -8.49
N ARG A 29 -4.87 -5.05 -7.22
CA ARG A 29 -5.47 -6.27 -6.73
C ARG A 29 -6.39 -5.93 -5.57
N ASP A 30 -7.50 -6.64 -5.46
CA ASP A 30 -8.38 -6.58 -4.29
C ASP A 30 -7.90 -7.51 -3.15
N THR A 31 -6.96 -8.42 -3.44
CA THR A 31 -6.39 -9.39 -2.50
C THR A 31 -4.96 -9.05 -2.08
N ILE A 32 -4.63 -9.40 -0.83
CA ILE A 32 -3.29 -9.27 -0.24
C ILE A 32 -2.54 -10.58 -0.50
N PRO A 33 -1.45 -10.59 -1.29
CA PRO A 33 -0.61 -11.78 -1.43
C PRO A 33 0.05 -12.14 -0.10
N THR A 34 0.33 -13.42 0.13
CA THR A 34 0.97 -13.88 1.38
C THR A 34 2.49 -13.77 1.37
N ASP A 35 3.11 -13.60 0.20
CA ASP A 35 4.58 -13.56 0.01
C ASP A 35 5.11 -12.13 -0.19
N VAL A 36 4.48 -11.15 0.45
CA VAL A 36 4.87 -9.74 0.32
C VAL A 36 4.94 -9.07 1.68
N GLU A 37 5.90 -8.16 1.83
CA GLU A 37 6.05 -7.33 3.01
C GLU A 37 4.95 -6.27 3.05
N GLN A 38 4.49 -5.89 4.24
CA GLN A 38 3.47 -4.85 4.37
C GLN A 38 4.12 -3.49 4.48
N CYS A 39 3.73 -2.53 3.64
CA CYS A 39 4.26 -1.18 3.77
C CYS A 39 3.80 -0.58 5.11
N PRO A 40 4.71 -0.18 6.01
CA PRO A 40 4.34 0.36 7.31
C PRO A 40 3.64 1.72 7.21
N TYR A 41 3.68 2.40 6.07
CA TYR A 41 2.95 3.65 5.88
C TYR A 41 1.56 3.45 5.28
N CYS A 42 1.37 2.42 4.45
CA CYS A 42 0.08 2.12 3.82
C CYS A 42 -0.80 1.20 4.67
N MET A 43 -0.19 0.24 5.38
CA MET A 43 -0.90 -0.84 6.08
C MET A 43 -1.10 -0.58 7.58
N HIS A 44 -0.32 0.32 8.19
CA HIS A 44 -0.58 0.73 9.58
C HIS A 44 -1.56 1.89 9.65
N SER A 45 -2.49 1.83 10.61
CA SER A 45 -3.30 2.97 11.01
C SER A 45 -2.50 3.86 11.96
N TRP A 46 -2.03 5.00 11.47
CA TRP A 46 -1.32 5.97 12.31
C TRP A 46 -2.32 6.87 13.08
N PRO A 47 -2.06 7.20 14.35
CA PRO A 47 -2.88 8.17 15.08
C PRO A 47 -2.78 9.52 14.36
N GLY A 48 -3.90 9.96 13.77
CA GLY A 48 -4.01 11.19 12.96
C GLY A 48 -4.40 10.97 11.49
N GLU A 49 -4.51 9.73 11.00
CA GLU A 49 -5.07 9.43 9.65
C GLU A 49 -6.60 9.26 9.67
N LYS A 50 -7.32 10.18 10.33
CA LYS A 50 -8.73 10.42 10.04
C LYS A 50 -8.84 11.81 9.44
N GLU A 51 -8.92 11.87 8.11
CA GLU A 51 -9.63 12.90 7.31
C GLU A 51 -9.42 12.66 5.81
#